data_AF-A0A7C6E3F0-F1
#
_entry.id   AF-A0A7C6E3F0-F1
#
_cell.length_a   1.000
_cell.length_b   1.000
_cell.length_c   1.000
_cell.angle_alpha   90.00
_cell.angle_beta   90.00
_cell.angle_gamma   90.00
#
_symmetry.space_group_name_H-M   'P 1'
#
loop_
_entity.id
_entity.type
_entity.pdbx_description
1 polymer ?
#
loop_
_entity_poly.entity_id
_entity_poly.type
_entity_poly.pdbx_seq_one_letter_code
_entity_poly.pdbx_strand_id
1 'polypeptide(L)'
;RVLRVEILPLEVILRFRAAGSFAKRYGVQEGTPLKNPLVELSLKNDALGDPLICPEAILALGLATEEELAQVKATTLRVGELLRAFFAPRGLDLIDFKLEFGKRNGEILLADEISPDTMRLWDQKTGEPMDKDRFRKDLGGVEEAYQEVLRRVLSEPEKV
;
A
#
# COMPACT_ATOMS: atom_id res chain seq x y z
N ARG A 1 -6.19 11.09 17.79
CA ARG A 1 -4.87 11.07 18.46
C ARG A 1 -4.17 9.79 18.00
N VAL A 2 -2.87 9.86 17.67
CA VAL A 2 -2.06 8.69 17.30
C VAL A 2 -1.17 8.26 18.46
N LEU A 3 -0.74 7.01 18.46
CA LEU A 3 0.22 6.48 19.44
C LEU A 3 1.63 6.74 18.92
N ARG A 4 2.55 7.20 19.79
CA ARG A 4 3.97 7.30 19.42
C ARG A 4 4.57 5.89 19.37
N VAL A 5 5.29 5.60 18.30
CA VAL A 5 5.98 4.33 18.03
C VAL A 5 7.41 4.61 17.55
N GLU A 6 8.29 3.62 17.67
CA GLU A 6 9.60 3.61 17.01
C GLU A 6 9.44 2.96 15.63
N ILE A 7 9.58 3.73 14.56
CA ILE A 7 9.32 3.26 13.20
C ILE A 7 10.34 2.19 12.79
N LEU A 8 9.84 1.06 12.30
CA LEU A 8 10.66 0.10 11.56
C LEU A 8 11.11 0.77 10.26
N PRO A 9 12.39 0.69 9.87
CA PRO A 9 12.92 1.35 8.66
C PRO A 9 12.51 0.58 7.39
N LEU A 10 11.25 0.20 7.27
CA LEU A 10 10.70 -0.64 6.22
C LEU A 10 9.40 -0.04 5.68
N GLU A 11 9.33 0.07 4.37
CA GLU A 11 8.07 0.24 3.66
C GLU A 11 7.56 -1.13 3.25
N VAL A 12 6.32 -1.44 3.63
CA VAL A 12 5.70 -2.76 3.38
C VAL A 12 4.62 -2.61 2.34
N ILE A 13 4.85 -3.17 1.15
CA ILE A 13 4.00 -2.96 -0.02
C ILE A 13 3.24 -4.24 -0.33
N LEU A 14 1.90 -4.18 -0.34
CA LEU A 14 1.06 -5.29 -0.79
C LEU A 14 0.48 -4.98 -2.17
N ARG A 15 0.63 -5.93 -3.11
CA ARG A 15 0.12 -5.82 -4.47
C ARG A 15 -0.89 -6.91 -4.80
N PHE A 16 -1.97 -6.51 -5.47
CA PHE A 16 -2.95 -7.41 -6.06
C PHE A 16 -2.86 -7.44 -7.60
N ARG A 17 -2.45 -6.32 -8.19
CA ARG A 17 -2.20 -6.18 -9.63
C ARG A 17 -0.83 -5.55 -9.85
N ALA A 18 -0.23 -5.80 -11.00
CA ALA A 18 1.01 -5.14 -11.40
C ALA A 18 0.75 -3.66 -11.71
N ALA A 19 1.50 -2.76 -11.06
CA ALA A 19 1.44 -1.32 -11.34
C ALA A 19 2.76 -0.63 -11.00
N GLY A 20 2.91 0.62 -11.44
CA GLY A 20 4.03 1.49 -11.07
C GLY A 20 5.41 0.84 -11.25
N SER A 21 6.26 0.95 -10.23
CA SER A 21 7.64 0.44 -10.28
C SER A 21 7.71 -1.08 -10.44
N PHE A 22 6.73 -1.84 -9.96
CA PHE A 22 6.70 -3.30 -10.12
C PHE A 22 6.48 -3.68 -11.59
N ALA A 23 5.48 -3.08 -12.24
CA ALA A 23 5.20 -3.35 -13.66
C ALA A 23 6.42 -3.04 -14.54
N LYS A 24 7.08 -1.90 -14.30
CA LYS A 24 8.31 -1.50 -14.99
C LYS A 24 9.48 -2.47 -14.71
N ARG A 25 9.71 -2.83 -13.45
CA ARG A 25 10.83 -3.68 -13.02
C ARG A 25 10.78 -5.07 -13.63
N TYR A 26 9.59 -5.67 -13.71
CA TYR A 26 9.39 -7.03 -14.21
C TYR A 26 8.91 -7.10 -15.67
N GLY A 27 8.73 -5.96 -16.34
CA GLY A 27 8.31 -5.93 -17.75
C GLY A 27 6.91 -6.50 -17.99
N VAL A 28 6.01 -6.37 -17.00
CA VAL A 28 4.64 -6.87 -17.08
C VAL A 28 3.66 -5.73 -17.34
N GLN A 29 2.55 -6.03 -18.01
CA GLN A 29 1.53 -5.03 -18.33
C GLN A 29 0.86 -4.49 -17.05
N GLU A 30 0.77 -3.17 -16.93
CA GLU A 30 0.07 -2.50 -15.83
C GLU A 30 -1.42 -2.92 -15.80
N GLY A 31 -1.93 -3.20 -14.59
CA GLY A 31 -3.27 -3.73 -14.35
C GLY A 31 -3.37 -5.26 -14.34
N THR A 32 -2.30 -5.97 -14.75
CA THR A 32 -2.27 -7.45 -14.77
C THR A 32 -2.53 -8.01 -13.36
N PRO A 33 -3.57 -8.86 -13.16
CA PRO A 33 -3.80 -9.53 -11.88
C PRO A 33 -2.62 -10.43 -11.52
N LEU A 34 -2.15 -10.31 -10.28
CA LEU A 34 -1.16 -11.24 -9.75
C LEU A 34 -1.86 -12.55 -9.35
N LYS A 35 -1.18 -13.68 -9.55
CA LYS A 35 -1.72 -15.00 -9.18
C LYS A 35 -1.95 -15.14 -7.68
N ASN A 36 -1.17 -14.42 -6.88
CA ASN A 36 -1.28 -14.34 -5.42
C ASN A 36 -1.00 -12.89 -4.99
N PRO A 37 -1.58 -12.41 -3.89
CA PRO A 37 -1.16 -11.15 -3.28
C PRO A 37 0.34 -11.20 -2.94
N LEU A 38 1.09 -10.18 -3.36
CA LEU A 38 2.54 -10.11 -3.18
C LEU A 38 2.89 -9.06 -2.13
N VAL A 39 3.56 -9.45 -1.06
CA VAL A 39 4.18 -8.53 -0.09
C VAL A 39 5.64 -8.32 -0.49
N GLU A 40 6.01 -7.08 -0.81
CA GLU A 40 7.38 -6.62 -1.02
C GLU A 40 7.81 -5.70 0.13
N LEU A 41 9.12 -5.62 0.35
CA LEU A 41 9.72 -4.79 1.39
C LEU A 41 10.73 -3.84 0.73
N SER A 42 10.69 -2.57 1.11
CA SER A 42 11.72 -1.59 0.77
C SER A 42 12.36 -1.04 2.03
N LEU A 43 13.66 -0.79 2.00
CA LEU A 43 14.35 -0.08 3.07
C LEU A 43 13.92 1.39 3.03
N LYS A 44 13.35 1.93 4.11
CA LYS A 44 13.00 3.36 4.19
C LYS A 44 14.27 4.19 4.31
N ASN A 45 14.74 4.73 3.18
CA ASN A 45 15.95 5.53 3.08
C ASN A 45 15.93 6.37 1.79
N ASP A 46 15.42 7.59 1.90
CA ASP A 46 15.29 8.53 0.79
C ASP A 46 16.62 8.77 0.05
N ALA A 47 17.75 8.79 0.76
CA ALA A 47 19.08 9.00 0.17
C ALA A 47 19.51 7.84 -0.74
N LEU A 48 18.97 6.64 -0.52
CA LEU A 48 19.19 5.46 -1.35
C LEU A 48 18.04 5.20 -2.33
N GLY A 49 16.99 6.05 -2.31
CA GLY A 49 15.81 5.90 -3.16
C GLY A 49 14.97 4.67 -2.81
N ASP A 50 14.86 4.36 -1.52
CA ASP A 50 14.04 3.28 -0.97
C ASP A 50 14.22 1.92 -1.67
N PRO A 51 15.44 1.34 -1.62
CA PRO A 51 15.73 0.12 -2.37
C PRO A 51 14.90 -1.06 -1.86
N LEU A 52 14.49 -1.96 -2.76
CA LEU A 52 13.91 -3.24 -2.36
C LEU A 52 14.92 -4.00 -1.49
N ILE A 53 14.41 -4.66 -0.46
CA ILE A 53 15.20 -5.46 0.47
C ILE A 53 14.49 -6.79 0.71
N CYS A 54 15.24 -7.89 0.69
CA CYS A 54 14.69 -9.20 0.99
C CYS A 54 14.68 -9.46 2.51
N PRO A 55 13.79 -10.34 3.03
CA PRO A 55 13.74 -10.67 4.46
C PRO A 55 15.09 -11.07 5.05
N GLU A 56 15.89 -11.84 4.31
CA GLU A 56 17.21 -12.31 4.75
C GLU A 56 18.18 -11.15 5.00
N ALA A 57 18.14 -10.12 4.15
CA ALA A 57 18.95 -8.92 4.33
C ALA A 57 18.47 -8.08 5.52
N ILE A 58 17.16 -8.02 5.77
CA ILE A 58 16.59 -7.34 6.94
C ILE A 58 17.11 -7.99 8.24
N LEU A 59 17.08 -9.31 8.30
CA LEU A 59 17.58 -10.08 9.45
C LEU A 59 19.10 -9.91 9.60
N ALA A 60 19.86 -10.03 8.51
CA ALA A 60 21.32 -9.90 8.52
C ALA A 60 21.81 -8.51 8.96
N LEU A 61 21.03 -7.46 8.64
CA LEU A 61 21.30 -6.08 9.04
C LEU A 61 20.72 -5.72 10.43
N GLY A 62 20.00 -6.64 11.08
CA GLY A 62 19.39 -6.42 12.39
C GLY A 62 18.28 -5.37 12.38
N LEU A 63 17.59 -5.18 11.25
CA LEU A 63 16.55 -4.15 11.09
C LEU A 63 15.20 -4.56 11.70
N ALA A 64 14.93 -5.86 11.77
CA ALA A 64 13.77 -6.48 12.41
C ALA A 64 14.07 -7.94 12.77
N THR A 65 13.31 -8.52 13.69
CA THR A 65 13.37 -9.97 13.99
C THR A 65 12.47 -10.79 13.06
N GLU A 66 12.64 -12.11 13.07
CA GLU A 66 11.78 -13.02 12.29
C GLU A 66 10.31 -12.92 12.74
N GLU A 67 10.06 -12.84 14.05
CA GLU A 67 8.73 -12.71 14.62
C GLU A 67 8.06 -11.40 14.19
N GLU A 68 8.82 -10.30 14.20
CA GLU A 68 8.34 -8.98 13.77
C GLU A 68 7.99 -8.98 12.29
N LEU A 69 8.84 -9.57 11.43
CA LEU A 69 8.56 -9.70 10.01
C LEU A 69 7.34 -10.57 9.72
N ALA A 70 7.17 -11.66 10.47
CA ALA A 70 5.99 -12.51 10.37
C ALA A 70 4.71 -11.75 10.76
N GLN A 71 4.75 -10.99 11.86
CA GLN A 71 3.64 -10.16 12.31
C GLN A 71 3.31 -9.07 11.28
N VAL A 72 4.31 -8.33 10.81
CA VAL A 72 4.17 -7.29 9.77
C VAL A 72 3.50 -7.86 8.52
N LYS A 73 3.96 -9.01 8.03
CA LYS A 73 3.39 -9.65 6.84
C LYS A 73 1.94 -10.09 7.06
N ALA A 74 1.65 -10.74 8.19
CA ALA A 74 0.31 -11.18 8.53
C ALA A 74 -0.67 -10.01 8.67
N THR A 75 -0.27 -8.94 9.37
CA THR A 75 -1.08 -7.73 9.51
C THR A 75 -1.28 -7.04 8.15
N THR A 76 -0.25 -6.95 7.31
CA THR A 76 -0.35 -6.35 5.97
C THR A 76 -1.37 -7.09 5.09
N LEU A 77 -1.32 -8.42 5.07
CA LEU A 77 -2.30 -9.23 4.32
C LEU A 77 -3.72 -9.01 4.85
N ARG A 78 -3.88 -8.97 6.18
CA ARG A 78 -5.18 -8.73 6.81
C ARG A 78 -5.73 -7.34 6.49
N VAL A 79 -4.90 -6.30 6.55
CA VAL A 79 -5.28 -4.95 6.13
C VAL A 79 -5.70 -4.95 4.66
N GLY A 80 -4.96 -5.65 3.79
CA GLY A 80 -5.29 -5.76 2.38
C GLY A 80 -6.65 -6.39 2.10
N GLU A 81 -6.99 -7.46 2.82
CA GLU A 81 -8.33 -8.07 2.75
C GLU A 81 -9.43 -7.08 3.15
N LEU A 82 -9.23 -6.39 4.28
CA LEU A 82 -10.19 -5.41 4.80
C LEU A 82 -10.37 -4.23 3.85
N LEU A 83 -9.29 -3.66 3.33
CA LEU A 83 -9.34 -2.53 2.41
C LEU A 83 -9.97 -2.93 1.07
N ARG A 84 -9.67 -4.11 0.52
CA ARG A 84 -10.35 -4.60 -0.70
C ARG A 84 -11.85 -4.76 -0.49
N ALA A 85 -12.26 -5.38 0.61
CA ALA A 85 -13.67 -5.54 0.95
C ALA A 85 -14.36 -4.20 1.19
N PHE A 86 -13.63 -3.19 1.70
CA PHE A 86 -14.13 -1.85 1.93
C PHE A 86 -14.31 -1.04 0.65
N PHE A 87 -13.33 -1.08 -0.27
CA PHE A 87 -13.32 -0.27 -1.50
C PHE A 87 -14.14 -0.87 -2.65
N ALA A 88 -14.21 -2.20 -2.77
CA ALA A 88 -14.94 -2.86 -3.85
C ALA A 88 -16.43 -2.42 -3.97
N PRO A 89 -17.25 -2.42 -2.90
CA PRO A 89 -18.65 -1.97 -2.99
C PRO A 89 -18.79 -0.43 -3.17
N ARG A 90 -17.66 0.29 -3.15
CA ARG A 90 -17.58 1.72 -3.43
C ARG A 90 -17.07 2.01 -4.85
N GLY A 91 -17.05 1.00 -5.72
CA GLY A 91 -16.63 1.16 -7.11
C GLY A 91 -15.14 1.48 -7.26
N LEU A 92 -14.30 1.09 -6.29
CA LEU A 92 -12.85 1.33 -6.29
C LEU A 92 -12.09 0.00 -6.20
N ASP A 93 -11.21 -0.23 -7.17
CA ASP A 93 -10.27 -1.34 -7.18
C ASP A 93 -8.99 -0.93 -6.44
N LEU A 94 -8.67 -1.64 -5.35
CA LEU A 94 -7.38 -1.51 -4.67
C LEU A 94 -6.31 -2.32 -5.41
N ILE A 95 -5.38 -1.62 -6.05
CA ILE A 95 -4.36 -2.19 -6.93
C ILE A 95 -3.14 -2.64 -6.12
N ASP A 96 -2.61 -1.73 -5.33
CA ASP A 96 -1.57 -1.95 -4.33
C ASP A 96 -1.63 -0.85 -3.26
N PHE A 97 -0.93 -1.06 -2.13
CA PHE A 97 -0.73 -0.04 -1.11
C PHE A 97 0.55 -0.27 -0.32
N LYS A 98 0.99 0.77 0.37
CA LYS A 98 2.14 0.79 1.26
C LYS A 98 1.71 1.03 2.69
N LEU A 99 2.30 0.31 3.64
CA LEU A 99 2.20 0.56 5.07
C LEU A 99 3.58 0.79 5.67
N GLU A 100 3.60 1.51 6.79
CA GLU A 100 4.73 1.53 7.72
C GLU A 100 4.27 1.02 9.09
N PHE A 101 5.19 0.41 9.81
CA PHE A 101 4.93 -0.14 11.13
C PHE A 101 5.91 0.46 12.14
N GLY A 102 5.49 0.51 13.39
CA GLY A 102 6.37 0.88 14.48
C GLY A 102 6.20 0.02 15.70
N LYS A 103 7.27 -0.05 16.50
CA LYS A 103 7.33 -0.77 17.76
C LYS A 103 6.88 0.12 18.91
N ARG A 104 6.11 -0.45 19.82
CA ARG A 104 5.82 0.16 21.11
C ARG A 104 5.62 -0.91 22.16
N ASN A 105 6.43 -0.87 23.22
CA ASN A 105 6.36 -1.83 24.33
C ASN A 105 6.45 -3.31 23.87
N GLY A 106 7.24 -3.58 22.82
CA GLY A 106 7.38 -4.93 22.25
C GLY A 106 6.26 -5.33 21.28
N GLU A 107 5.27 -4.47 21.02
CA GLU A 107 4.20 -4.73 20.06
C GLU A 107 4.45 -3.99 18.74
N ILE A 108 4.16 -4.66 17.63
CA ILE A 108 4.12 -4.06 16.29
C ILE A 108 2.74 -3.44 16.06
N LEU A 109 2.74 -2.13 15.77
CA LEU A 109 1.55 -1.35 15.46
C LEU A 109 1.65 -0.79 14.05
N LEU A 110 0.53 -0.79 13.34
CA LEU A 110 0.40 -0.02 12.10
C LEU A 110 0.55 1.48 12.41
N ALA A 111 1.33 2.18 11.58
CA ALA A 111 1.64 3.59 11.75
C ALA A 111 1.45 4.35 10.42
N ASP A 112 2.00 5.57 10.35
CA ASP A 112 1.98 6.44 9.17
C ASP A 112 0.54 6.75 8.69
N GLU A 113 0.25 6.58 7.40
CA GLU A 113 -1.02 6.94 6.81
C GLU A 113 -1.59 5.90 5.82
N ILE A 114 -2.92 5.91 5.70
CA ILE A 114 -3.67 5.22 4.65
C ILE A 114 -4.46 6.28 3.90
N SER A 115 -3.99 6.63 2.71
CA SER A 115 -4.54 7.71 1.88
C SER A 115 -4.36 7.37 0.38
N PRO A 116 -4.94 8.14 -0.54
CA PRO A 116 -4.60 8.01 -1.97
C PRO A 116 -3.14 8.37 -2.30
N ASP A 117 -2.35 8.89 -1.35
CA ASP A 117 -0.89 9.03 -1.50
C ASP A 117 -0.16 7.68 -1.37
N THR A 118 -0.65 6.81 -0.48
CA THR A 118 -0.05 5.51 -0.13
C THR A 118 -0.76 4.30 -0.72
N MET A 119 -1.87 4.51 -1.43
CA MET A 119 -2.64 3.47 -2.12
C MET A 119 -2.77 3.79 -3.61
N ARG A 120 -2.76 2.76 -4.45
CA ARG A 120 -3.28 2.86 -5.82
C ARG A 120 -4.73 2.40 -5.85
N LEU A 121 -5.61 3.32 -6.20
CA LEU A 121 -7.05 3.14 -6.27
C LEU A 121 -7.51 3.47 -7.69
N TRP A 122 -8.10 2.50 -8.38
CA TRP A 122 -8.66 2.76 -9.72
C TRP A 122 -10.18 2.70 -9.67
N ASP A 123 -10.82 3.59 -10.42
CA ASP A 123 -12.27 3.51 -10.61
C ASP A 123 -12.64 2.23 -11.38
N GLN A 124 -13.57 1.43 -10.84
CA GLN A 124 -13.91 0.14 -11.42
C GLN A 124 -14.61 0.23 -12.78
N LYS A 125 -15.30 1.35 -13.08
CA LYS A 125 -16.06 1.51 -14.32
C LYS A 125 -15.15 1.96 -15.46
N THR A 126 -14.21 2.84 -15.16
CA THR A 126 -13.37 3.53 -16.16
C THR A 126 -11.93 3.00 -16.19
N GLY A 127 -11.45 2.40 -15.10
CA GLY A 127 -10.05 2.05 -14.90
C GLY A 127 -9.15 3.26 -14.61
N GLU A 128 -9.71 4.46 -14.41
CA GLU A 128 -8.92 5.66 -14.19
C GLU A 128 -8.26 5.69 -12.80
N PRO A 129 -7.01 6.16 -12.68
CA PRO A 129 -6.37 6.37 -11.37
C PRO A 129 -7.09 7.45 -10.57
N MET A 130 -7.40 7.12 -9.31
CA MET A 130 -8.05 7.99 -8.31
C MET A 130 -7.08 8.32 -7.16
N ASP A 131 -5.78 8.32 -7.46
CA ASP A 131 -4.70 8.36 -6.48
C ASP A 131 -3.51 9.23 -6.98
N LYS A 132 -2.41 9.23 -6.22
CA LYS A 132 -1.21 10.02 -6.52
C LYS A 132 -0.59 9.73 -7.90
N ASP A 133 -0.90 8.60 -8.55
CA ASP A 133 -0.47 8.35 -9.93
C ASP A 133 -1.04 9.40 -10.91
N ARG A 134 -2.14 10.10 -10.58
CA ARG A 134 -2.60 11.27 -11.36
C ARG A 134 -1.56 12.39 -11.42
N PHE A 135 -0.88 12.64 -10.30
CA PHE A 135 0.25 13.55 -10.25
C PHE A 135 1.48 12.96 -10.94
N ARG A 136 1.84 11.70 -10.62
CA ARG A 136 3.07 11.06 -11.15
C ARG A 136 3.05 10.88 -12.67
N LYS A 137 1.87 10.81 -13.28
CA LYS A 137 1.67 10.61 -14.73
C LYS A 137 1.12 11.87 -15.43
N ASP A 138 1.15 13.03 -14.77
CA ASP A 138 0.69 14.32 -15.32
C ASP A 138 -0.75 14.30 -15.90
N LEU A 139 -1.67 13.57 -15.25
CA LEU A 139 -3.06 13.38 -15.71
C LEU A 139 -4.00 14.51 -15.29
N GLY A 140 -3.54 15.44 -14.45
CA GLY A 140 -4.38 16.49 -13.83
C GLY A 140 -5.46 15.93 -12.91
N GLY A 141 -6.30 16.80 -12.34
CA GLY A 141 -7.46 16.37 -11.54
C GLY A 141 -7.10 15.67 -10.22
N VAL A 142 -5.96 16.01 -9.61
CA VAL A 142 -5.44 15.31 -8.42
C VAL A 142 -6.35 15.53 -7.22
N GLU A 143 -6.69 16.79 -6.93
CA GLU A 143 -7.55 17.13 -5.79
C GLU A 143 -8.96 16.55 -5.97
N GLU A 144 -9.51 16.66 -7.18
CA GLU A 144 -10.83 16.16 -7.54
C GLU A 144 -10.93 14.64 -7.36
N ALA A 145 -9.89 13.90 -7.74
CA ALA A 145 -9.83 12.46 -7.50
C ALA A 145 -9.82 12.13 -6.00
N TYR A 146 -9.08 12.89 -5.18
CA TYR A 146 -9.02 12.65 -3.75
C TYR A 146 -10.33 13.00 -3.05
N GLN A 147 -10.99 14.09 -3.47
CA GLN A 147 -12.32 14.46 -3.01
C GLN A 147 -13.37 13.42 -3.41
N GLU A 148 -13.26 12.84 -4.61
CA GLU A 148 -14.13 11.76 -5.06
C GLU A 148 -13.93 10.48 -4.26
N VAL A 149 -12.67 10.09 -3.97
CA VAL A 149 -12.39 8.98 -3.06
C VAL A 149 -12.99 9.25 -1.68
N LEU A 150 -12.80 10.45 -1.11
CA LEU A 150 -13.39 10.84 0.16
C LEU A 150 -14.92 10.72 0.15
N ARG A 151 -15.57 11.20 -0.91
CA ARG A 151 -17.03 11.12 -1.06
C ARG A 151 -17.51 9.67 -1.04
N ARG A 152 -16.83 8.76 -1.76
CA ARG A 152 -17.16 7.33 -1.81
C ARG A 152 -16.87 6.61 -0.50
N VAL A 153 -15.80 7.00 0.20
CA VAL A 153 -15.45 6.48 1.53
C VAL A 153 -16.55 6.81 2.55
N LEU A 154 -17.06 8.05 2.53
CA LEU A 154 -18.09 8.55 3.44
C LEU A 154 -19.52 8.12 3.07
N SER A 155 -19.75 7.65 1.84
CA SER A 155 -21.06 7.15 1.43
C SER A 155 -21.33 5.73 1.93
N GLU A 156 -22.61 5.43 2.16
CA GLU A 156 -23.08 4.05 2.27
C GLU A 156 -22.71 3.28 0.98
N PRO A 157 -22.28 2.02 1.09
CA PRO A 157 -21.94 1.21 -0.08
C PRO A 157 -23.16 1.10 -1.01
N GLU A 158 -22.91 1.10 -2.34
CA GLU A 158 -23.98 0.87 -3.30
C GLU A 158 -24.61 -0.50 -3.00
N LYS A 159 -25.93 -0.55 -2.89
CA LYS A 159 -26.65 -1.82 -2.75
C LYS A 159 -26.50 -2.56 -4.09
N VAL A 160 -25.66 -3.59 -4.09
CA VAL A 160 -25.53 -4.57 -5.19
C VAL A 160 -26.79 -5.42 -5.25
#